data_AF-A0A7S3WPT5-F1
#
_entry.id   AF-A0A7S3WPT5-F1
#
_cell.length_a   1.000
_cell.length_b   1.000
_cell.length_c   1.000
_cell.angle_alpha   90.00
_cell.angle_beta   90.00
_cell.angle_gamma   90.00
#
_symmetry.space_group_name_H-M   'P 1'
#
loop_
_entity.id
_entity.type
_entity.pdbx_description
1 polymer ?
#
loop_
_entity_poly.entity_id
_entity_poly.type
_entity_poly.pdbx_seq_one_letter_code
_entity_poly.pdbx_strand_id
1 'polypeptide(L)'
;DNKGVVVLAATNRADILDAALKRPGRFDRQIQVDPPDVEGRTAILKVHAKGKTLAPGVDLTAIARQTPGMSGADLANLLNEAAIVAARSNKTEVEQDDIANALERINIGLEKKDAVMSEKKRKLVAYHEAGHAILGALMNDFDVVAKISIVPRGPAGGVTIFMPSEE
;
A
#
# COMPACT_ATOMS: atom_id res chain seq x y z
N ASP A 1 -36.29 -6.96 30.96
CA ASP A 1 -36.40 -6.17 29.73
C ASP A 1 -35.07 -5.54 29.35
N ASN A 2 -34.42 -6.02 28.30
CA ASN A 2 -33.21 -5.42 27.74
C ASN A 2 -33.55 -4.21 26.85
N LYS A 3 -34.35 -3.27 27.36
CA LYS A 3 -34.69 -2.05 26.65
C LYS A 3 -33.47 -1.12 26.65
N GLY A 4 -33.03 -0.71 25.45
CA GLY A 4 -31.91 0.23 25.27
C GLY A 4 -30.53 -0.38 25.00
N VAL A 5 -30.42 -1.70 24.84
CA VAL A 5 -29.14 -2.34 24.46
C VAL A 5 -28.99 -2.34 22.93
N VAL A 6 -27.87 -1.81 22.43
CA VAL A 6 -27.47 -1.89 21.02
C VAL A 6 -26.33 -2.87 20.89
N VAL A 7 -26.44 -3.83 19.97
CA VAL A 7 -25.41 -4.82 19.68
C VAL A 7 -24.84 -4.57 18.29
N LEU A 8 -23.51 -4.43 18.21
CA LEU A 8 -22.75 -4.29 16.97
C LEU A 8 -21.86 -5.52 16.78
N ALA A 9 -21.75 -6.00 15.55
CA ALA A 9 -20.88 -7.11 15.18
C ALA A 9 -20.29 -6.87 13.79
N ALA A 10 -19.14 -7.47 13.50
CA ALA A 10 -18.48 -7.42 12.20
C ALA A 10 -18.11 -8.84 11.75
N THR A 11 -18.16 -9.09 10.45
CA THR A 11 -17.71 -10.35 9.84
C THR A 11 -17.14 -10.09 8.46
N ASN A 12 -16.12 -10.86 8.06
CA ASN A 12 -15.62 -10.89 6.69
C ASN A 12 -16.34 -11.95 5.84
N ARG A 13 -17.20 -12.76 6.46
CA ARG A 13 -17.92 -13.88 5.83
C ARG A 13 -19.39 -13.88 6.21
N ALA A 14 -20.14 -12.96 5.62
CA ALA A 14 -21.59 -12.89 5.83
C ALA A 14 -22.33 -14.09 5.22
N ASP A 15 -21.75 -14.75 4.22
CA ASP A 15 -22.27 -15.92 3.52
C ASP A 15 -22.50 -17.13 4.43
N ILE A 16 -21.59 -17.37 5.37
CA ILE A 16 -21.66 -18.52 6.29
C ILE A 16 -22.41 -18.26 7.59
N LEU A 17 -22.88 -17.03 7.81
CA LEU A 17 -23.64 -16.71 9.01
C LEU A 17 -25.00 -17.42 8.99
N ASP A 18 -25.35 -18.02 10.13
CA ASP A 18 -26.66 -18.65 10.35
C ASP A 18 -27.78 -17.67 9.99
N ALA A 19 -28.72 -18.13 9.16
CA ALA A 19 -29.89 -17.37 8.76
C ALA A 19 -30.72 -16.89 9.96
N ALA A 20 -30.67 -17.60 11.10
CA ALA A 20 -31.35 -17.19 12.33
C ALA A 20 -30.84 -15.85 12.88
N LEU A 21 -29.56 -15.53 12.72
CA LEU A 21 -28.94 -14.27 13.17
C LEU A 21 -29.39 -13.06 12.33
N LYS A 22 -29.74 -13.30 11.06
CA LYS A 22 -30.15 -12.27 10.09
C LYS A 22 -31.66 -11.95 10.15
N ARG A 23 -32.43 -12.65 10.97
CA ARG A 23 -33.89 -12.46 11.08
C ARG A 23 -34.22 -11.18 11.84
N PRO A 24 -35.33 -10.50 11.51
CA PRO A 24 -35.81 -9.31 12.23
C PRO A 24 -35.89 -9.53 13.75
N GLY A 25 -35.51 -8.53 14.55
CA GLY A 25 -35.32 -8.59 16.00
C GLY A 25 -33.94 -9.08 16.47
N ARG A 26 -32.96 -9.27 15.56
CA ARG A 26 -31.57 -9.68 15.84
C ARG A 26 -30.60 -8.73 15.11
N PHE A 27 -29.85 -9.19 14.10
CA PHE A 27 -29.04 -8.32 13.25
C PHE A 27 -29.85 -7.83 12.05
N ASP A 28 -30.75 -6.90 12.34
CA ASP A 28 -31.75 -6.39 11.40
C ASP A 28 -31.13 -5.43 10.38
N ARG A 29 -30.08 -4.71 10.79
CA ARG A 29 -29.32 -3.80 9.93
C ARG A 29 -27.98 -4.42 9.61
N GLN A 30 -27.73 -4.55 8.31
CA GLN A 30 -26.46 -4.97 7.75
C GLN A 30 -25.93 -3.81 6.92
N ILE A 31 -24.70 -3.41 7.22
CA ILE A 31 -24.00 -2.34 6.50
C ILE A 31 -22.74 -2.99 5.94
N GLN A 32 -22.68 -3.08 4.62
CA GLN A 32 -21.47 -3.48 3.93
C GLN A 32 -20.52 -2.30 3.88
N VAL A 33 -19.25 -2.55 4.22
CA VAL A 33 -18.18 -1.55 4.16
C VAL A 33 -17.19 -2.05 3.12
N ASP A 34 -17.23 -1.45 1.94
CA ASP A 34 -16.34 -1.80 0.85
C ASP A 34 -14.95 -1.17 1.04
N PRO A 35 -13.90 -1.72 0.39
CA PRO A 35 -12.59 -1.09 0.35
C PRO A 35 -12.67 0.35 -0.17
N PRO A 36 -11.84 1.26 0.35
CA PRO A 36 -11.88 2.67 -0.03
C PRO A 36 -11.41 2.89 -1.48
N ASP A 37 -12.09 3.80 -2.18
CA ASP A 37 -11.64 4.39 -3.44
C ASP A 37 -10.51 5.40 -3.22
N VAL A 38 -10.04 6.06 -4.29
CA VAL A 38 -8.92 7.02 -4.22
C VAL A 38 -9.23 8.18 -3.26
N GLU A 39 -10.45 8.71 -3.29
CA GLU A 39 -10.88 9.81 -2.42
C GLU A 39 -10.95 9.36 -0.96
N GLY A 40 -11.50 8.18 -0.71
CA GLY A 40 -11.57 7.53 0.59
C GLY A 40 -10.18 7.25 1.15
N ARG A 41 -9.25 6.72 0.34
CA ARG A 41 -7.85 6.50 0.72
C ARG A 41 -7.16 7.82 1.05
N THR A 42 -7.40 8.87 0.26
CA THR A 42 -6.88 10.23 0.54
C THR A 42 -7.41 10.76 1.88
N ALA A 43 -8.70 10.58 2.17
CA ALA A 43 -9.31 11.00 3.43
C ALA A 43 -8.74 10.20 4.62
N ILE A 44 -8.56 8.89 4.48
CA ILE A 44 -7.95 8.02 5.49
C ILE A 44 -6.51 8.46 5.78
N LEU A 45 -5.71 8.69 4.73
CA LEU A 45 -4.33 9.20 4.86
C LEU A 45 -4.31 10.53 5.61
N LYS A 46 -5.23 11.47 5.30
CA LYS A 46 -5.36 12.74 6.04
C LYS A 46 -5.66 12.54 7.52
N VAL A 47 -6.49 11.55 7.89
CA VAL A 47 -6.76 11.22 9.30
C VAL A 47 -5.50 10.71 9.99
N HIS A 48 -4.79 9.76 9.38
CA HIS A 48 -3.58 9.15 9.96
C HIS A 48 -2.34 10.07 9.91
N ALA A 49 -2.39 11.13 9.10
CA ALA A 49 -1.38 12.19 9.03
C ALA A 49 -1.45 13.16 10.22
N LYS A 50 -2.62 13.38 10.85
CA LYS A 50 -2.80 14.39 11.91
C LYS A 50 -1.83 14.27 13.11
N GLY A 51 -1.33 13.07 13.39
CA GLY A 51 -0.38 12.81 14.48
C GLY A 51 1.08 12.74 14.04
N LYS A 52 1.41 13.15 12.81
CA LYS A 52 2.75 13.02 12.21
C LYS A 52 3.19 14.36 11.63
N THR A 53 4.48 14.67 11.77
CA THR A 53 5.09 15.83 11.13
C THR A 53 5.41 15.49 9.68
N LEU A 54 4.50 15.85 8.76
CA LEU A 54 4.73 15.69 7.33
C LEU A 54 5.36 16.96 6.76
N ALA A 55 6.32 16.80 5.85
CA ALA A 55 6.92 17.93 5.15
C ALA A 55 5.89 18.62 4.23
N PRO A 56 6.01 19.93 3.96
CA PRO A 56 5.03 20.68 3.13
C PRO A 56 4.83 20.15 1.71
N GLY A 57 5.82 19.42 1.17
CA GLY A 57 5.77 18.84 -0.18
C GLY A 57 5.05 17.49 -0.30
N VAL A 58 4.48 16.97 0.79
CA VAL A 58 3.81 15.67 0.77
C VAL A 58 2.43 15.75 0.09
N ASP A 59 2.27 15.00 -1.00
CA ASP A 59 0.99 14.85 -1.70
C ASP A 59 0.34 13.50 -1.37
N LEU A 60 -0.61 13.54 -0.44
CA LEU A 60 -1.39 12.37 -0.01
C LEU A 60 -2.31 11.84 -1.11
N THR A 61 -2.73 12.67 -2.07
CA THR A 61 -3.57 12.24 -3.19
C THR A 61 -2.75 11.40 -4.16
N ALA A 62 -1.51 11.82 -4.45
CA ALA A 62 -0.58 11.04 -5.24
C ALA A 62 -0.28 9.68 -4.57
N ILE A 63 -0.13 9.64 -3.24
CA ILE A 63 0.06 8.40 -2.49
C ILE A 63 -1.19 7.51 -2.56
N ALA A 64 -2.40 8.08 -2.48
CA ALA A 64 -3.65 7.32 -2.59
C ALA A 64 -3.80 6.61 -3.95
N ARG A 65 -3.32 7.23 -5.04
CA ARG A 65 -3.28 6.62 -6.38
C ARG A 65 -2.29 5.46 -6.47
N GLN A 66 -1.18 5.52 -5.74
CA GLN A 66 -0.16 4.47 -5.71
C GLN A 66 -0.50 3.30 -4.77
N THR A 67 -1.67 3.33 -4.11
CA THR A 67 -2.06 2.36 -3.08
C THR A 67 -3.38 1.65 -3.40
N PRO A 68 -3.62 1.18 -4.64
CA PRO A 68 -4.86 0.48 -4.97
C PRO A 68 -5.02 -0.80 -4.14
N GLY A 69 -6.25 -1.06 -3.70
CA GLY A 69 -6.58 -2.23 -2.88
C GLY A 69 -6.16 -2.15 -1.41
N MET A 70 -5.40 -1.12 -1.00
CA MET A 70 -5.02 -0.96 0.41
C MET A 70 -6.22 -0.58 1.28
N SER A 71 -6.40 -1.29 2.39
CA SER A 71 -7.42 -0.99 3.40
C SER A 71 -7.00 0.21 4.26
N GLY A 72 -7.93 0.71 5.08
CA GLY A 72 -7.59 1.79 6.01
C GLY A 72 -6.49 1.42 7.01
N ALA A 73 -6.43 0.15 7.43
CA ALA A 73 -5.36 -0.34 8.29
C ALA A 73 -4.00 -0.36 7.57
N ASP A 74 -3.99 -0.73 6.28
CA ASP A 74 -2.77 -0.76 5.48
C ASP A 74 -2.21 0.65 5.26
N LEU A 75 -3.07 1.63 5.00
CA LEU A 75 -2.68 3.04 4.87
C LEU A 75 -2.16 3.64 6.18
N ALA A 76 -2.76 3.27 7.31
CA ALA A 76 -2.27 3.65 8.62
C ALA A 76 -0.86 3.08 8.88
N ASN A 77 -0.66 1.82 8.51
CA ASN A 77 0.63 1.15 8.62
C ASN A 77 1.68 1.79 7.70
N LEU A 78 1.31 2.15 6.46
CA LEU A 78 2.18 2.85 5.52
C LEU A 78 2.76 4.14 6.12
N LEU A 79 1.92 5.02 6.66
CA LEU A 79 2.39 6.27 7.27
C LEU A 79 3.24 6.04 8.52
N ASN A 80 2.98 4.96 9.27
CA ASN A 80 3.82 4.60 10.43
C ASN A 80 5.20 4.13 9.98
N GLU A 81 5.28 3.25 8.97
CA GLU A 81 6.56 2.81 8.41
C GLU A 81 7.35 3.97 7.78
N ALA A 82 6.66 4.91 7.12
CA ALA A 82 7.29 6.12 6.60
C ALA A 82 7.93 6.96 7.71
N ALA A 83 7.25 7.12 8.85
CA ALA A 83 7.79 7.80 10.02
C ALA A 83 9.03 7.08 10.60
N ILE A 84 9.03 5.74 10.62
CA ILE A 84 10.19 4.94 11.05
C ILE A 84 11.37 5.12 10.08
N VAL A 85 11.11 5.16 8.76
CA VAL A 85 12.13 5.40 7.74
C VAL A 85 12.75 6.79 7.89
N ALA A 86 11.93 7.83 8.08
CA ALA A 86 12.38 9.19 8.33
C ALA A 86 13.23 9.27 9.62
N ALA A 87 12.75 8.68 10.72
CA ALA A 87 13.45 8.67 12.01
C ALA A 87 14.80 7.95 11.94
N ARG A 88 14.90 6.82 11.21
CA ARG A 88 16.18 6.11 10.98
C ARG A 88 17.19 6.95 10.21
N SER A 89 16.70 7.85 9.37
CA SER A 89 17.52 8.82 8.62
C SER A 89 17.81 10.10 9.42
N ASN A 90 17.47 10.14 10.72
CA ASN A 90 17.55 11.31 11.59
C ASN A 90 16.80 12.55 11.04
N LYS A 91 15.73 12.35 10.26
CA LYS A 91 14.87 13.44 9.80
C LYS A 91 13.86 13.82 10.89
N THR A 92 13.50 15.11 10.94
CA THR A 92 12.48 15.64 11.84
C THR A 92 11.08 15.63 11.25
N GLU A 93 10.98 15.50 9.93
CA GLU A 93 9.73 15.48 9.17
C GLU A 93 9.74 14.29 8.20
N VAL A 94 8.56 13.76 7.89
CA VAL A 94 8.36 12.71 6.90
C VAL A 94 8.17 13.36 5.53
N GLU A 95 9.06 13.03 4.59
CA GLU A 95 9.01 13.54 3.23
C GLU A 95 8.29 12.55 2.30
N GLN A 96 7.94 13.00 1.09
CA GLN A 96 7.28 12.16 0.06
C GLN A 96 8.09 10.88 -0.23
N ASP A 97 9.42 11.01 -0.29
CA ASP A 97 10.34 9.89 -0.55
C ASP A 97 10.34 8.87 0.59
N ASP A 98 10.14 9.28 1.84
CA ASP A 98 10.08 8.34 2.97
C ASP A 98 8.82 7.46 2.88
N ILE A 99 7.70 8.05 2.42
CA ILE A 99 6.44 7.33 2.18
C ILE A 99 6.58 6.40 0.98
N ALA A 100 7.19 6.84 -0.11
CA ALA A 100 7.46 5.99 -1.28
C ALA A 100 8.36 4.79 -0.91
N ASN A 101 9.42 5.02 -0.14
CA ASN A 101 10.30 3.96 0.35
C ASN A 101 9.58 2.98 1.28
N ALA A 102 8.70 3.47 2.15
CA ALA A 102 7.88 2.61 3.01
C ALA A 102 6.90 1.76 2.18
N LEU A 103 6.27 2.33 1.17
CA LEU A 103 5.37 1.62 0.26
C LEU A 103 6.11 0.49 -0.48
N GLU A 104 7.29 0.78 -1.05
CA GLU A 104 8.12 -0.24 -1.70
C GLU A 104 8.51 -1.36 -0.73
N ARG A 105 8.85 -1.02 0.51
CA ARG A 105 9.21 -2.00 1.53
C ARG A 105 8.03 -2.90 1.91
N ILE A 106 6.81 -2.35 1.96
CA ILE A 106 5.59 -3.13 2.22
C ILE A 106 5.29 -4.08 1.05
N ASN A 107 5.42 -3.61 -0.19
CA ASN A 107 5.05 -4.39 -1.37
C ASN A 107 6.10 -5.46 -1.77
N ILE A 108 7.39 -5.10 -1.73
CA ILE A 108 8.48 -5.91 -2.30
C ILE A 108 9.41 -6.46 -1.21
N GLY A 109 9.40 -5.85 -0.02
CA GLY A 109 10.25 -6.23 1.10
C GLY A 109 11.53 -5.38 1.23
N LEU A 110 12.34 -5.73 2.24
CA LEU A 110 13.55 -4.99 2.59
C LEU A 110 14.65 -5.10 1.53
N GLU A 111 15.36 -3.99 1.33
CA GLU A 111 16.57 -3.93 0.52
C GLU A 111 17.72 -4.70 1.15
N LYS A 112 18.39 -5.54 0.37
CA LYS A 112 19.57 -6.31 0.81
C LYS A 112 20.85 -5.56 0.43
N LYS A 113 21.24 -4.59 1.25
CA LYS A 113 22.46 -3.77 1.03
C LYS A 113 23.74 -4.61 0.98
N ASP A 114 23.80 -5.71 1.74
CA ASP A 114 24.97 -6.60 1.81
C ASP A 114 24.89 -7.79 0.83
N ALA A 115 23.93 -7.78 -0.11
CA ALA A 115 23.86 -8.83 -1.11
C ALA A 115 25.05 -8.71 -2.07
N VAL A 116 26.11 -9.47 -1.81
CA VAL A 116 27.25 -9.60 -2.72
C VAL A 116 26.75 -10.27 -4.01
N MET A 117 26.59 -9.46 -5.05
CA MET A 117 26.16 -9.91 -6.37
C MET A 117 27.35 -9.93 -7.32
N SER A 118 27.66 -11.09 -7.89
CA SER A 118 28.71 -11.20 -8.90
C SER A 118 28.39 -10.31 -10.11
N GLU A 119 29.41 -9.80 -10.79
CA GLU A 119 29.22 -8.91 -11.94
C GLU A 119 28.37 -9.56 -13.04
N LYS A 120 28.58 -10.86 -13.28
CA LYS A 120 27.79 -11.66 -14.23
C LYS A 120 26.31 -11.70 -13.84
N LYS A 121 26.00 -11.90 -12.55
CA LYS A 121 24.61 -11.93 -12.05
C LYS A 121 23.99 -10.54 -12.11
N ARG A 122 24.74 -9.49 -11.75
CA ARG A 122 24.29 -8.09 -11.85
C ARG A 122 23.91 -7.72 -13.28
N LYS A 123 24.73 -8.11 -14.26
CA LYS A 123 24.46 -7.87 -15.68
C LYS A 123 23.22 -8.63 -16.17
N LEU A 124 23.04 -9.88 -15.72
CA LEU A 124 21.84 -10.67 -16.04
C LEU A 124 20.56 -10.02 -15.50
N VAL A 125 20.57 -9.60 -14.23
CA VAL A 125 19.43 -8.89 -13.61
C VAL A 125 19.16 -7.57 -14.35
N ALA A 126 20.20 -6.81 -14.70
CA ALA A 126 20.04 -5.58 -15.46
C ALA A 126 19.32 -5.79 -16.79
N TYR A 127 19.67 -6.85 -17.54
CA TYR A 127 18.93 -7.18 -18.77
C TYR A 127 17.51 -7.65 -18.50
N HIS A 128 17.27 -8.39 -17.42
CA HIS A 128 15.93 -8.86 -17.05
C HIS A 128 15.00 -7.68 -16.75
N GLU A 129 15.41 -6.78 -15.86
CA GLU A 129 14.61 -5.60 -15.50
C GLU A 129 14.49 -4.60 -16.66
N ALA A 130 15.54 -4.42 -17.46
CA ALA A 130 15.45 -3.62 -18.68
C ALA A 130 14.45 -4.20 -19.69
N GLY A 131 14.33 -5.53 -19.78
CA GLY A 131 13.33 -6.20 -20.59
C GLY A 131 11.91 -5.87 -20.17
N HIS A 132 11.61 -5.97 -18.86
CA HIS A 132 10.31 -5.57 -18.31
C HIS A 132 10.01 -4.10 -18.60
N ALA A 133 10.98 -3.21 -18.38
CA ALA A 133 10.81 -1.79 -18.60
C ALA A 133 10.57 -1.42 -20.07
N ILE A 134 11.33 -1.99 -21.00
CA ILE A 134 11.19 -1.74 -22.44
C ILE A 134 9.83 -2.24 -22.92
N LEU A 135 9.43 -3.45 -22.53
CA LEU A 135 8.14 -4.01 -22.94
C LEU A 135 6.98 -3.17 -22.42
N GLY A 136 6.99 -2.79 -21.14
CA GLY A 136 5.95 -1.93 -20.56
C GLY A 136 5.90 -0.55 -21.20
N ALA A 137 7.05 0.04 -21.57
CA ALA A 137 7.10 1.34 -22.24
C ALA A 137 6.61 1.31 -23.70
N LEU A 138 6.62 0.14 -24.35
CA LEU A 138 6.20 0.00 -25.75
C LEU A 138 4.74 -0.47 -25.91
N MET A 139 4.14 -1.00 -24.85
CA MET A 139 2.74 -1.45 -24.86
C MET A 139 1.82 -0.30 -24.43
N ASN A 140 0.95 0.16 -25.33
CA ASN A 140 0.07 1.32 -25.09
C ASN A 140 -0.97 1.07 -23.97
N ASP A 141 -1.37 -0.18 -23.77
CA ASP A 141 -2.42 -0.57 -22.81
C ASP A 141 -1.83 -1.21 -21.54
N PHE A 142 -0.55 -0.97 -21.25
CA PHE A 142 0.12 -1.49 -20.06
C PHE A 142 0.44 -0.38 -19.07
N ASP A 143 0.54 -0.75 -17.80
CA ASP A 143 0.90 0.17 -16.73
C ASP A 143 2.26 0.85 -16.99
N VAL A 144 2.35 2.14 -16.66
CA VAL A 144 3.54 2.95 -16.94
C VAL A 144 4.67 2.59 -15.98
N VAL A 145 5.90 2.48 -16.48
CA VAL A 145 7.08 2.23 -15.62
C VAL A 145 7.29 3.39 -14.66
N ALA A 146 7.17 3.11 -13.36
CA ALA A 146 7.40 4.06 -12.27
C ALA A 146 8.88 4.13 -11.87
N LYS A 147 9.52 2.95 -11.74
CA LYS A 147 10.89 2.81 -11.24
C LYS A 147 11.50 1.50 -11.68
N ILE A 148 12.80 1.53 -11.94
CA ILE A 148 13.61 0.34 -12.27
C ILE A 148 14.79 0.28 -11.32
N SER A 149 15.05 -0.89 -10.74
CA SER A 149 16.20 -1.11 -9.85
C SER A 149 16.76 -2.52 -10.02
N ILE A 150 18.09 -2.63 -10.04
CA ILE A 150 18.78 -3.93 -10.01
C ILE A 150 19.25 -4.30 -8.59
N VAL A 151 18.85 -3.52 -7.59
CA VAL A 151 19.19 -3.77 -6.19
C VAL A 151 18.26 -4.85 -5.64
N PRO A 152 18.79 -5.95 -5.06
CA PRO A 152 17.95 -7.03 -4.55
C PRO A 152 17.05 -6.57 -3.40
N ARG A 153 15.77 -6.93 -3.46
CA ARG A 153 14.77 -6.64 -2.42
C ARG A 153 13.94 -7.87 -2.11
N GLY A 154 13.81 -8.20 -0.82
CA GLY A 154 13.07 -9.40 -0.40
C GLY A 154 13.56 -10.67 -1.13
N PRO A 155 12.67 -11.46 -1.77
CA PRO A 155 13.05 -12.61 -2.59
C PRO A 155 13.54 -12.23 -4.01
N ALA A 156 13.35 -10.98 -4.46
CA ALA A 156 13.65 -10.55 -5.83
C ALA A 156 15.13 -10.14 -6.03
N GLY A 157 15.68 -10.43 -7.21
CA GLY A 157 17.04 -10.08 -7.60
C GLY A 157 17.21 -8.66 -8.15
N GLY A 158 16.10 -8.08 -8.62
CA GLY A 158 15.89 -6.72 -9.11
C GLY A 158 14.39 -6.46 -9.12
N VAL A 159 13.95 -5.25 -9.46
CA VAL A 159 12.53 -4.92 -9.57
C VAL A 159 12.26 -3.83 -10.59
N THR A 160 11.20 -4.03 -11.36
CA THR A 160 10.55 -3.03 -12.20
C THR A 160 9.17 -2.77 -11.63
N ILE A 161 8.93 -1.54 -11.21
CA ILE A 161 7.67 -1.11 -10.60
C ILE A 161 6.87 -0.36 -11.66
N PHE A 162 5.63 -0.76 -11.86
CA PHE A 162 4.68 -0.09 -12.73
C PHE A 162 3.66 0.69 -11.88
N MET A 163 3.23 1.85 -12.37
CA MET A 163 2.11 2.59 -11.80
C MET A 163 0.81 2.03 -12.39
N PRO A 164 -0.07 1.46 -11.56
CA PRO A 164 -1.37 0.98 -12.01
C PRO A 164 -2.12 2.09 -12.74
N SER A 165 -2.59 1.79 -13.94
CA SER A 165 -3.58 2.61 -14.63
C SER A 165 -4.91 2.52 -13.88
N GLU A 166 -5.55 3.66 -13.62
CA GLU A 166 -6.91 3.70 -13.07
C GLU A 166 -7.91 3.55 -14.23
N GLU A 167 -8.02 2.34 -14.77
CA GLU A 167 -9.26 1.82 -15.39
C GLU A 167 -9.90 0.76 -14.48
#